data_AF-A0A8J2R0N1-F1
#
_entry.id   AF-A0A8J2R0N1-F1
#
_cell.length_a   1.000
_cell.length_b   1.000
_cell.length_c   1.000
_cell.angle_alpha   90.00
_cell.angle_beta   90.00
_cell.angle_gamma   90.00
#
_symmetry.space_group_name_H-M   'P 1'
#
loop_
_entity.id
_entity.type
_entity.pdbx_description
1 polymer ?
#
loop_
_entity_poly.entity_id
_entity_poly.type
_entity_poly.pdbx_seq_one_letter_code
_entity_poly.pdbx_strand_id
1 'polypeptide(L)' 'MPQHSCVPNVFVDTHDPRFPWVSFFALRAVRAGGELTWNYNYDVGSVAGKVLYCYCGAPTCRGRLL' A
#
# COMPACT_ATOMS: atom_id res chain seq x y z
N MET A 1 -8.68 -7.04 0.45
CA MET A 1 -7.72 -5.99 0.02
C MET A 1 -6.55 -6.00 0.99
N PRO A 2 -5.29 -5.99 0.52
CA PRO A 2 -4.11 -5.95 1.39
C PRO A 2 -4.08 -4.64 2.18
N GLN A 3 -3.56 -4.66 3.41
CA GLN A 3 -3.44 -3.46 4.24
C GLN A 3 -2.29 -2.56 3.77
N HIS A 4 -2.35 -1.29 4.15
CA HIS A 4 -1.30 -0.35 3.79
C HIS A 4 -0.01 -0.61 4.56
N SER A 5 1.12 -0.55 3.84
CA SER A 5 2.43 -0.32 4.45
C SER A 5 3.22 0.72 3.65
N CYS A 6 3.94 1.60 4.36
CA CYS A 6 4.93 2.50 3.75
C CYS A 6 6.15 1.73 3.21
N VAL A 7 6.33 0.46 3.61
CA VAL A 7 7.34 -0.47 3.09
C VAL A 7 6.61 -1.76 2.66
N PRO A 8 5.87 -1.72 1.54
CA PRO A 8 5.02 -2.82 1.10
C PRO A 8 5.84 -4.06 0.72
N ASN A 9 5.17 -5.21 0.66
CA ASN A 9 5.73 -6.44 0.11
C ASN A 9 5.04 -6.90 -1.18
N VAL A 10 3.98 -6.21 -1.62
CA VAL A 10 3.34 -6.45 -2.92
C VAL A 10 3.21 -5.18 -3.75
N PHE A 11 3.24 -5.34 -5.08
CA PHE A 11 2.92 -4.31 -6.09
C PHE A 11 1.93 -4.86 -7.13
N VAL A 12 1.28 -3.96 -7.90
CA VAL A 12 0.17 -4.26 -8.82
C VAL A 12 0.70 -3.81 -10.14
N ASP A 13 0.73 -4.76 -11.04
CA ASP A 13 0.96 -4.49 -12.43
C ASP A 13 -0.40 -4.34 -13.12
N THR A 14 -0.53 -3.29 -13.92
CA THR A 14 -1.71 -3.09 -14.78
C THR A 14 -1.21 -2.87 -16.20
N HIS A 15 -1.25 -3.93 -16.99
CA HIS A 15 -0.68 -3.93 -18.34
C HIS A 15 -1.62 -3.31 -19.40
N ASP A 16 -2.89 -3.06 -19.05
CA ASP A 16 -3.84 -2.24 -19.83
C ASP A 16 -4.71 -1.37 -18.90
N PRO A 17 -4.54 -0.03 -18.90
CA PRO A 17 -5.31 0.89 -18.05
C PRO A 17 -6.82 0.87 -18.31
N ARG A 18 -7.26 0.39 -19.48
CA ARG A 18 -8.67 0.38 -19.90
C ARG A 18 -9.41 -0.86 -19.40
N PHE A 19 -8.69 -1.91 -19.00
CA PHE A 19 -9.22 -3.15 -18.45
C PHE A 19 -8.39 -3.56 -17.22
N PRO A 20 -8.51 -2.81 -16.11
CA PRO A 20 -7.62 -3.00 -14.97
C PRO A 20 -7.96 -4.31 -14.26
N TRP A 21 -7.23 -5.38 -14.59
CA TRP A 21 -7.17 -6.53 -13.72
C TRP A 21 -6.13 -6.24 -12.63
N VAL A 22 -6.58 -6.21 -11.39
CA VAL A 22 -5.71 -5.96 -10.23
C VAL A 22 -5.05 -7.27 -9.81
N SER A 23 -3.79 -7.44 -10.18
CA SER A 23 -2.97 -8.60 -9.81
C SER A 23 -1.86 -8.17 -8.85
N PHE A 24 -1.73 -8.86 -7.71
CA PHE A 24 -0.69 -8.57 -6.72
C PHE A 24 0.52 -9.49 -6.94
N PHE A 25 1.70 -8.89 -7.05
CA PHE A 25 2.98 -9.58 -7.19
C PHE A 25 3.87 -9.29 -5.98
N ALA A 26 4.58 -10.31 -5.50
CA ALA A 26 5.50 -10.15 -4.37
C ALA A 26 6.77 -9.38 -4.80
N LEU A 27 7.09 -8.31 -4.07
CA LEU A 27 8.33 -7.53 -4.23
C LEU A 27 9.55 -8.24 -3.63
N ARG A 28 9.31 -9.18 -2.70
CA ARG A 28 10.32 -9.96 -1.97
C ARG A 28 9.71 -11.25 -1.45
N ALA A 29 10.56 -12.18 -1.00
CA ALA A 29 10.10 -13.38 -0.32
C ALA A 29 9.28 -13.01 0.94
N VAL A 30 8.07 -13.57 1.05
CA VAL A 30 7.18 -13.39 2.20
C VAL A 30 7.15 -14.68 3.01
N ARG A 31 7.38 -14.58 4.32
CA ARG A 31 7.29 -15.74 5.22
C ARG A 31 5.84 -16.21 5.34
N ALA A 32 5.65 -17.52 5.55
CA ALA A 32 4.34 -18.07 5.83
C ALA A 32 3.70 -17.38 7.06
N GLY A 33 2.42 -17.04 6.96
CA GLY A 33 1.69 -16.28 7.99
C GLY A 33 2.01 -14.77 8.03
N GLY A 34 2.91 -14.29 7.17
CA GLY A 34 3.21 -12.86 7.03
C GLY A 34 2.09 -12.11 6.31
N GLU A 35 1.77 -10.91 6.81
CA GLU A 35 0.75 -10.06 6.21
C GLU A 35 1.20 -9.51 4.84
N LEU A 36 0.32 -9.58 3.84
CA LEU A 36 0.54 -8.93 2.54
C LEU A 36 0.15 -7.45 2.64
N THR A 37 1.08 -6.58 2.26
CA THR A 37 0.92 -5.13 2.40
C THR A 37 1.28 -4.39 1.13
N TRP A 38 0.49 -3.36 0.85
CA TRP A 38 0.51 -2.55 -0.36
C TRP A 38 0.74 -1.07 0.00
N ASN A 39 1.39 -0.28 -0.83
CA ASN A 39 1.43 1.18 -0.62
C ASN A 39 0.28 1.86 -1.36
N TYR A 40 -0.79 2.25 -0.65
CA TYR A 40 -1.97 2.91 -1.24
C TYR A 40 -1.64 4.20 -2.03
N ASN A 41 -0.42 4.73 -1.87
CA ASN A 41 0.10 5.85 -2.65
C ASN A 41 -0.80 7.10 -2.56
N TYR A 42 -1.45 7.27 -1.42
CA TYR A 42 -2.16 8.49 -1.09
C TYR A 42 -1.18 9.62 -0.82
N ASP A 43 -1.48 10.79 -1.37
CA ASP A 43 -0.81 12.02 -1.03
C ASP A 43 -1.43 12.61 0.24
N VAL A 44 -0.57 13.00 1.18
CA VAL A 44 -0.99 13.63 2.43
C VAL A 44 -1.67 14.97 2.09
N GLY A 45 -2.88 15.17 2.59
CA GLY A 45 -3.69 16.36 2.29
C GLY A 45 -4.44 16.30 0.96
N SER A 46 -4.42 15.17 0.23
CA SER A 46 -5.20 14.99 -1.00
C SER A 46 -6.71 15.11 -0.77
N VAL A 47 -7.19 14.90 0.45
CA VAL A 47 -8.61 15.06 0.82
C VAL A 47 -8.76 16.15 1.88
N ALA A 48 -9.35 17.28 1.50
CA ALA A 48 -9.59 18.40 2.40
C ALA A 48 -10.45 17.97 3.60
N GLY A 49 -9.97 18.27 4.82
CA GLY A 49 -10.70 18.00 6.06
C GLY A 49 -10.70 16.55 6.54
N LYS A 50 -9.99 15.62 5.88
CA LYS A 50 -9.81 14.25 6.36
C LYS A 50 -8.35 13.97 6.66
N VAL A 51 -8.08 13.51 7.88
CA VAL A 51 -6.76 13.03 8.30
C VAL A 51 -6.89 11.56 8.68
N LEU A 52 -6.11 10.70 8.02
CA LEU A 52 -6.00 9.29 8.41
C LEU A 52 -4.56 9.01 8.83
N TYR A 53 -4.39 8.51 10.05
CA TYR A 53 -3.09 8.16 10.58
C TYR A 53 -2.65 6.78 10.08
N CYS A 54 -1.36 6.65 9.79
CA CYS A 54 -0.77 5.39 9.36
C CYS A 54 -0.19 4.64 10.57
N TYR A 55 -0.60 3.38 10.75
CA TYR A 55 -0.16 2.52 11.84
C TYR A 55 0.62 1.29 11.35
N CYS A 56 1.23 1.37 10.16
CA CYS A 56 1.90 0.22 9.54
C CYS A 56 3.19 -0.25 10.24
N GLY A 57 3.69 0.49 11.24
CA GLY A 57 4.88 0.12 12.01
C GLY A 57 6.21 0.18 11.24
N ALA A 58 6.22 0.64 9.99
CA ALA A 58 7.45 0.76 9.21
C ALA A 58 8.41 1.81 9.83
N PRO A 59 9.73 1.57 9.82
CA PRO A 59 10.71 2.51 10.38
C PRO A 59 10.73 3.86 9.64
N THR A 60 10.32 3.86 8.37
CA THR A 60 10.18 5.07 7.53
C THR A 60 8.71 5.46 7.32
N CYS A 61 7.83 5.11 8.26
CA CYS A 61 6.42 5.47 8.19
C CYS A 61 6.23 6.98 8.13
N ARG A 62 5.42 7.46 7.18
CA ARG A 62 5.10 8.89 7.05
C ARG A 62 4.16 9.41 8.15
N GLY A 63 3.64 8.52 9.00
CA GLY A 63 2.68 8.82 10.07
C GLY A 63 1.26 9.11 9.61
N ARG A 64 1.04 9.41 8.32
CA ARG A 64 -0.27 9.72 7.74
C ARG A 64 -0.48 8.99 6.41
N LEU A 65 -1.70 8.53 6.22
CA LEU A 65 -2.25 7.98 4.97
C LEU A 65 -2.92 9.09 4.15
N LEU A 66 -3.67 9.97 4.81
CA LEU A 66 -4.36 11.13 4.21
C LEU A 66 -4.13 12.36 5.10
#